data_AF-A0AAV8XEW0-F1
#
_entry.id   AF-A0AAV8XEW0-F1
#
_cell.length_a   1.000
_cell.length_b   1.000
_cell.length_c   1.000
_cell.angle_alpha   90.00
_cell.angle_beta   90.00
_cell.angle_gamma   90.00
#
_symmetry.space_group_name_H-M   'P 1'
#
loop_
_entity.id
_entity.type
_entity.pdbx_description
1 polymer ?
#
loop_
_entity_poly.entity_id
_entity_poly.type
_entity_poly.pdbx_seq_one_letter_code
_entity_poly.pdbx_strand_id
1 'polypeptide(L)'
;MRHLMVGRSAAGEIVRRVCRAVWKIMREECIPKPDKKMWKEVANEFERRANFPHCLGAVDGKHIRVVKPEKSGSLYYNYKNYFSISLMAVADSNYRFVMLTLDRLEMMLSLLFSRIVRCGKA
;
A
#
# COMPACT_ATOMS: atom_id res chain seq x y z
N MET A 1 -6.86 18.95 14.57
CA MET A 1 -7.35 19.58 13.33
C MET A 1 -7.90 21.00 13.58
N ARG A 2 -7.20 21.81 14.40
CA ARG A 2 -7.60 23.21 14.73
C ARG A 2 -6.73 24.27 14.02
N HIS A 3 -5.71 23.84 13.26
CA HIS A 3 -4.76 24.75 12.59
C HIS A 3 -5.05 25.00 11.11
N LEU A 4 -5.89 24.18 10.45
CA LEU A 4 -6.39 24.47 9.11
C LEU A 4 -7.83 24.97 9.23
N MET A 5 -8.13 26.13 8.63
CA MET A 5 -9.48 26.70 8.53
C MET A 5 -10.36 25.93 7.51
N VAL A 6 -10.31 24.60 7.55
CA VAL A 6 -10.99 23.71 6.60
C VAL A 6 -11.78 22.67 7.39
N GLY A 7 -13.05 22.45 7.02
CA GLY A 7 -13.89 21.43 7.62
C GLY A 7 -13.30 20.02 7.47
N ARG A 8 -13.53 19.15 8.47
CA ARG A 8 -12.96 17.78 8.47
C ARG A 8 -13.31 16.98 7.21
N SER A 9 -14.55 17.13 6.73
CA SER A 9 -15.04 16.50 5.49
C SER A 9 -14.28 16.98 4.25
N ALA A 10 -14.13 18.30 4.09
CA ALA A 10 -13.39 18.91 2.99
C ALA A 10 -11.91 18.51 3.01
N ALA A 11 -11.26 18.54 4.17
CA ALA A 11 -9.89 18.06 4.32
C ALA A 11 -9.76 16.58 3.94
N GLY A 12 -10.68 15.71 4.38
CA GLY A 12 -10.69 14.30 3.99
C GLY A 12 -10.95 14.07 2.50
N GLU A 13 -11.72 14.94 1.84
CA GLU A 13 -11.89 14.91 0.39
C GLU A 13 -10.63 15.34 -0.37
N ILE A 14 -9.98 16.41 0.08
CA ILE A 14 -8.72 16.90 -0.52
C ILE A 14 -7.67 15.79 -0.46
N VAL A 15 -7.46 15.18 0.72
CA VAL A 15 -6.50 14.07 0.87
C VAL A 15 -6.84 12.93 -0.08
N ARG A 16 -8.12 12.52 -0.18
CA ARG A 16 -8.54 11.46 -1.11
C ARG A 16 -8.20 11.80 -2.57
N ARG A 17 -8.51 13.02 -3.01
CA ARG A 17 -8.28 13.47 -4.38
C ARG A 17 -6.80 13.50 -4.71
N VAL A 18 -5.99 14.07 -3.81
CA VAL A 18 -4.54 14.17 -3.98
C VAL A 18 -3.90 12.78 -3.99
N CYS A 19 -4.20 11.92 -3.01
CA CYS A 19 -3.65 10.55 -2.98
C CYS A 19 -4.01 9.75 -4.24
N ARG A 20 -5.24 9.87 -4.74
CA ARG A 20 -5.67 9.21 -5.97
C ARG A 20 -4.93 9.75 -7.19
N ALA A 21 -4.74 11.06 -7.29
CA ALA A 21 -4.00 11.69 -8.38
C ALA A 21 -2.53 11.27 -8.37
N VAL A 22 -1.88 11.32 -7.21
CA VAL A 22 -0.50 10.86 -7.00
C VAL A 22 -0.37 9.40 -7.41
N TRP A 23 -1.25 8.51 -6.93
CA TRP A 23 -1.22 7.10 -7.31
C TRP A 23 -1.39 6.90 -8.82
N LYS A 24 -2.35 7.60 -9.44
CA LYS A 24 -2.61 7.47 -10.89
C LYS A 24 -1.40 7.91 -11.73
N ILE A 25 -0.72 8.99 -11.32
CA ILE A 25 0.39 9.56 -12.08
C ILE A 25 1.68 8.78 -11.82
N MET A 26 2.01 8.51 -10.56
CA MET A 26 3.33 7.98 -10.19
C MET A 26 3.43 6.46 -10.25
N ARG A 27 2.32 5.71 -10.24
CA ARG A 27 2.35 4.24 -10.14
C ARG A 27 3.20 3.60 -11.24
N GLU A 28 3.02 4.02 -12.48
CA GLU A 28 3.71 3.40 -13.62
C GLU A 28 5.18 3.81 -13.70
N GLU A 29 5.51 5.01 -13.22
CA GLU A 29 6.89 5.51 -13.16
C GLU A 29 7.69 4.85 -12.03
N CYS A 30 7.09 4.70 -10.85
CA CYS A 30 7.78 4.14 -9.69
C CYS A 30 7.78 2.61 -9.67
N ILE A 31 6.74 1.97 -10.18
CA ILE A 31 6.55 0.51 -10.13
C ILE A 31 6.02 0.05 -11.50
N PRO A 32 6.85 0.10 -12.54
CA PRO A 32 6.46 -0.34 -13.86
C PRO A 32 6.13 -1.84 -13.86
N LYS A 33 5.37 -2.28 -14.87
CA LYS A 33 5.08 -3.71 -15.01
C LYS A 33 6.39 -4.48 -15.20
N PRO A 34 6.71 -5.45 -14.33
CA PRO A 34 7.91 -6.26 -14.46
C PRO A 34 8.00 -6.96 -15.81
N ASP A 35 9.16 -6.90 -16.44
CA ASP A 35 9.48 -7.67 -17.65
C ASP A 35 10.66 -8.64 -17.42
N LYS A 36 10.92 -9.49 -18.43
CA LYS A 36 11.98 -10.51 -18.34
C LYS A 36 13.38 -9.89 -18.22
N LYS A 37 13.61 -8.69 -18.76
CA LYS A 37 14.91 -8.01 -18.70
C LYS A 37 15.16 -7.51 -17.29
N MET A 38 14.17 -6.82 -16.71
CA MET A 38 14.21 -6.32 -15.35
C MET A 38 14.43 -7.46 -14.33
N TRP A 39 13.75 -8.60 -14.49
CA TRP A 39 13.98 -9.76 -13.61
C TRP A 39 15.41 -10.32 -13.68
N LYS A 40 16.02 -10.34 -14.88
CA LYS A 40 17.42 -10.73 -15.02
C LYS A 40 18.36 -9.75 -14.34
N GLU A 41 18.09 -8.45 -14.46
CA GLU A 41 18.87 -7.39 -13.79
C GLU A 41 18.79 -7.54 -12.27
N VAL A 42 17.60 -7.76 -11.71
CA VAL A 42 17.41 -8.01 -10.27
C VAL A 42 18.20 -9.25 -9.83
N ALA A 43 18.12 -10.35 -10.56
CA ALA A 43 18.87 -11.57 -10.26
C ALA A 43 20.38 -11.36 -10.24
N ASN A 44 20.90 -10.69 -11.27
CA ASN A 44 22.33 -10.39 -11.37
C ASN A 44 22.79 -9.47 -10.22
N GLU A 45 21.98 -8.49 -9.84
CA GLU A 45 22.32 -7.57 -8.76
C GLU A 45 22.26 -8.22 -7.37
N PHE A 46 21.36 -9.18 -7.14
CA PHE A 46 21.39 -9.99 -5.92
C PHE A 46 22.61 -10.91 -5.86
N GLU A 47 22.96 -11.53 -6.97
CA GLU A 47 24.19 -12.32 -7.08
C GLU A 47 25.42 -11.46 -6.75
N ARG A 48 25.53 -10.28 -7.38
CA ARG A 48 26.65 -9.37 -7.19
C ARG A 48 26.77 -8.82 -5.77
N ARG A 49 25.64 -8.48 -5.12
CA ARG A 49 25.65 -7.77 -3.82
C ARG A 49 25.52 -8.68 -2.61
N ALA A 50 24.86 -9.83 -2.77
CA ALA A 50 24.53 -10.73 -1.68
C ALA A 50 25.00 -12.18 -1.92
N ASN A 51 25.69 -12.45 -3.03
CA ASN A 51 26.08 -13.81 -3.45
C ASN A 51 24.88 -14.77 -3.49
N PHE A 52 23.73 -14.26 -3.94
CA PHE A 52 22.47 -14.99 -3.96
C PHE A 52 21.94 -15.09 -5.41
N PRO A 53 22.45 -16.06 -6.19
CA PRO A 53 22.14 -16.17 -7.62
C PRO A 53 20.67 -16.49 -7.88
N HIS A 54 20.17 -16.07 -9.04
CA HIS A 54 18.79 -16.30 -9.50
C HIS A 54 17.68 -15.70 -8.60
N CYS A 55 18.03 -14.80 -7.68
CA CYS A 55 17.06 -14.17 -6.80
C CYS A 55 16.26 -13.07 -7.51
N LEU A 56 14.95 -13.25 -7.59
CA LEU A 56 14.07 -12.28 -8.25
C LEU A 56 13.60 -11.17 -7.31
N GLY A 57 13.97 -11.18 -6.04
CA GLY A 57 13.53 -10.17 -5.08
C GLY A 57 13.38 -10.72 -3.66
N ALA A 58 13.44 -9.81 -2.70
CA ALA A 58 13.07 -10.08 -1.31
C ALA A 58 11.58 -9.77 -1.13
N VAL A 59 10.82 -10.75 -0.63
CA VAL A 59 9.38 -10.61 -0.42
C VAL A 59 9.11 -10.36 1.06
N ASP A 60 8.32 -9.33 1.37
CA ASP A 60 7.82 -9.09 2.72
C ASP A 60 6.37 -8.57 2.70
N GLY A 61 5.68 -8.78 3.82
CA GLY A 61 4.28 -8.43 4.02
C GLY A 61 4.08 -7.52 5.21
N LYS A 62 3.22 -6.51 5.08
CA LYS A 62 2.83 -5.62 6.16
C LYS A 62 1.32 -5.53 6.32
N HIS A 63 0.85 -5.81 7.54
CA HIS A 63 -0.50 -5.46 7.94
C HIS A 63 -0.59 -3.95 8.24
N ILE A 64 -1.40 -3.25 7.45
CA ILE A 64 -1.75 -1.84 7.66
C ILE A 64 -3.04 -1.82 8.48
N ARG A 65 -2.97 -1.33 9.72
CA ARG A 65 -4.11 -1.26 10.63
C ARG A 65 -5.17 -0.30 10.08
N VAL A 66 -6.41 -0.73 10.08
CA VAL A 66 -7.56 0.07 9.63
C VAL A 66 -8.68 0.01 10.66
N VAL A 67 -9.59 0.97 10.60
CA VAL A 67 -10.88 0.87 11.31
C VAL A 67 -11.70 -0.23 10.65
N LYS A 68 -12.42 -1.02 11.45
CA LYS A 68 -13.33 -2.06 10.95
C LYS A 68 -14.22 -1.50 9.85
N PRO A 69 -14.10 -2.03 8.62
CA PRO A 69 -15.03 -1.70 7.54
C PRO A 69 -16.48 -2.05 7.89
N GLU A 70 -17.41 -1.22 7.44
CA GLU A 70 -18.83 -1.53 7.61
C GLU A 70 -19.19 -2.80 6.83
N LYS A 71 -19.99 -3.67 7.46
CA LYS A 71 -20.48 -4.93 6.86
C LYS A 71 -19.38 -5.92 6.41
N SER A 72 -18.14 -5.80 6.88
CA SER A 72 -17.07 -6.74 6.48
C SER A 72 -16.96 -8.02 7.31
N GLY A 73 -17.76 -8.16 8.37
CA GLY A 73 -17.57 -9.27 9.32
C GLY A 73 -16.13 -9.33 9.85
N SER A 74 -15.50 -10.50 9.69
CA SER A 74 -14.10 -10.78 10.04
C SER A 74 -13.13 -10.71 8.85
N LEU A 75 -13.56 -10.28 7.66
CA LEU A 75 -12.75 -10.33 6.42
C LEU A 75 -11.39 -9.62 6.54
N TYR A 76 -11.32 -8.55 7.32
CA TYR A 76 -10.07 -7.80 7.57
C TYR A 76 -9.47 -8.07 8.94
N TYR A 77 -10.08 -8.93 9.75
CA TYR A 77 -9.62 -9.25 11.08
C TYR A 77 -8.46 -10.23 11.00
N ASN A 78 -7.29 -9.83 11.48
CA ASN A 78 -6.09 -10.64 11.40
C ASN A 78 -5.83 -11.41 12.71
N TYR A 79 -4.85 -12.31 12.67
CA TYR A 79 -4.43 -13.13 13.81
C TYR A 79 -3.85 -12.31 14.99
N LYS A 80 -3.46 -11.05 14.76
CA LYS A 80 -2.98 -10.12 15.80
C LYS A 80 -4.12 -9.38 16.50
N ASN A 81 -5.36 -9.84 16.32
CA ASN A 81 -6.56 -9.29 16.95
C ASN A 81 -6.86 -7.83 16.57
N TYR A 82 -6.67 -7.45 15.31
CA TYR A 82 -7.12 -6.16 14.78
C TYR A 82 -7.50 -6.20 13.30
N PHE A 83 -8.23 -5.17 12.85
CA PHE A 83 -8.59 -5.02 11.44
C PHE A 83 -7.44 -4.43 10.63
N SER A 84 -7.06 -5.07 9.53
CA SER A 84 -5.95 -4.65 8.68
C SER A 84 -6.15 -4.97 7.20
N ILE A 85 -5.48 -4.21 6.36
CA ILE A 85 -5.25 -4.55 4.95
C ILE A 85 -3.83 -5.10 4.84
N SER A 86 -3.63 -6.22 4.14
CA SER A 86 -2.28 -6.71 3.85
C SER A 86 -1.69 -5.98 2.65
N LEU A 87 -0.43 -5.56 2.81
CA LEU A 87 0.45 -5.08 1.75
C LEU A 87 1.53 -6.14 1.56
N MET A 88 1.67 -6.67 0.35
CA MET A 88 2.78 -7.52 -0.05
C MET A 88 3.69 -6.75 -0.99
N ALA A 89 4.98 -6.81 -0.74
CA ALA A 89 5.98 -6.09 -1.51
C ALA A 89 7.13 -7.02 -1.92
N VAL A 90 7.65 -6.79 -3.12
CA VAL A 90 8.91 -7.39 -3.59
C VAL A 90 9.91 -6.26 -3.77
N ALA A 91 11.08 -6.37 -3.13
CA ALA A 91 12.16 -5.40 -3.23
C ALA A 91 13.38 -5.98 -3.95
N ASP A 92 14.08 -5.16 -4.72
CA ASP A 92 15.37 -5.49 -5.31
C ASP A 92 16.51 -5.37 -4.28
N SER A 93 17.73 -5.73 -4.67
CA SER A 93 18.90 -5.61 -3.80
C SER A 93 19.26 -4.15 -3.50
N ASN A 94 18.73 -3.17 -4.25
CA ASN A 94 18.88 -1.73 -4.04
C ASN A 94 17.81 -1.12 -3.14
N TYR A 95 17.04 -1.95 -2.43
CA TYR A 95 15.97 -1.51 -1.54
C TYR A 95 14.85 -0.74 -2.26
N ARG A 96 14.67 -0.97 -3.56
CA ARG A 96 13.60 -0.41 -4.38
C ARG A 96 12.49 -1.44 -4.56
N PHE A 97 11.23 -0.99 -4.46
CA PHE A 97 10.09 -1.88 -4.73
C PHE A 97 10.00 -2.19 -6.22
N VAL A 98 9.98 -3.48 -6.54
CA VAL A 98 9.82 -4.02 -7.90
C VAL A 98 8.35 -4.35 -8.16
N MET A 99 7.64 -4.77 -7.11
CA MET A 99 6.22 -5.10 -7.18
C MET A 99 5.55 -4.79 -5.84
N LEU A 100 4.34 -4.24 -5.90
CA LEU A 100 3.49 -4.02 -4.74
C LEU A 100 2.09 -4.56 -5.02
N THR A 101 1.55 -5.33 -4.09
CA THR A 101 0.20 -5.88 -4.14
C THR A 101 -0.52 -5.57 -2.84
N LEU A 102 -1.79 -5.18 -2.95
CA LEU A 102 -2.68 -4.92 -1.83
C LEU A 102 -3.87 -5.87 -1.95
N ASP A 103 -4.33 -6.42 -0.83
CA ASP A 103 -5.39 -7.45 -0.81
C ASP A 103 -6.79 -7.01 -1.32
N ARG A 104 -6.93 -5.74 -1.72
CA ARG A 104 -7.95 -5.25 -2.68
C ARG A 104 -7.74 -3.74 -2.93
N LEU A 105 -7.21 -3.37 -4.10
CA LEU A 105 -7.00 -1.96 -4.47
C LEU A 105 -8.30 -1.14 -4.48
N GLU A 106 -9.40 -1.70 -4.98
CA GLU A 106 -10.71 -1.04 -5.09
C GLU A 106 -11.27 -0.60 -3.72
N MET A 107 -10.94 -1.33 -2.65
CA MET A 107 -11.44 -1.01 -1.31
C MET A 107 -10.53 -0.09 -0.50
N MET A 108 -9.28 0.17 -0.90
CA MET A 108 -8.45 1.15 -0.17
C MET A 108 -9.01 2.57 -0.28
N LEU A 109 -9.63 2.93 -1.41
CA LEU A 109 -10.29 4.22 -1.56
C LEU A 109 -11.60 4.33 -0.75
N SER A 110 -12.30 3.23 -0.49
CA SER A 110 -13.56 3.21 0.28
C SER A 110 -13.36 2.97 1.78
N LEU A 111 -12.33 2.22 2.20
CA LEU A 111 -12.11 1.78 3.57
C LEU A 111 -11.18 2.68 4.39
N LEU A 112 -10.08 3.19 3.81
CA LEU A 112 -9.21 4.12 4.54
C LEU A 112 -9.90 5.47 4.78
N PHE A 113 -10.95 5.80 4.02
CA PHE A 113 -11.45 7.17 3.96
C PHE A 113 -12.93 7.36 4.30
N SER A 114 -13.68 6.29 4.60
CA SER A 114 -15.07 6.41 5.06
C SER A 114 -15.20 6.87 6.52
N ARG A 115 -14.14 6.78 7.34
CA ARG A 115 -14.25 7.07 8.79
C ARG A 115 -13.16 7.92 9.45
N ILE A 116 -12.14 8.42 8.76
CA ILE A 116 -11.23 9.45 9.34
C ILE A 116 -12.00 10.70 9.82
N VAL A 117 -13.24 10.91 9.34
CA VAL A 117 -14.11 12.05 9.72
C VAL A 117 -15.29 11.67 10.63
N ARG A 118 -15.60 10.39 10.86
CA ARG A 118 -16.66 9.98 11.81
C ARG A 118 -16.06 9.54 13.14
N CYS A 119 -15.41 10.47 13.83
CA CYS A 119 -15.29 10.40 15.30
C CYS A 119 -16.35 11.34 15.87
N GLY A 120 -17.45 10.76 16.31
CA GLY A 120 -18.61 11.47 16.87
C GLY A 120 -19.92 10.76 16.59
N LYS A 121 -20.06 9.52 17.10
CA LYS A 121 -21.31 8.92 17.62
C LYS A 121 -20.87 7.70 18.47
N ALA A 122 -20.41 8.01 19.68
CA ALA A 122 -20.77 7.21 20.83
C ALA A 122 -22.10 7.78 21.33
#